data_AF-R4XG52-F1
#
_entry.id   AF-R4XG52-F1
#
_cell.length_a   1.000
_cell.length_b   1.000
_cell.length_c   1.000
_cell.angle_alpha   90.00
_cell.angle_beta   90.00
_cell.angle_gamma   90.00
#
_symmetry.space_group_name_H-M   'P 1'
#
loop_
_entity.id
_entity.type
_entity.pdbx_description
1 polymer ?
#
loop_
_entity_poly.entity_id
_entity_poly.type
_entity_poly.pdbx_seq_one_letter_code
_entity_poly.pdbx_strand_id
1 'polypeptide(L)'
;MPRRIQACSYAFTKIAARFDPADPTSATAYAGDFYVASALAIVAGIIAFFFVGDLDQECIQKEDVAFMQYLEASGYDMSQVGEHPGVATEWEKAQHSTSWTKDTPGPGERKGEANFSG
;
A
#
# COMPACT_ATOMS: atom_id res chain seq x y z
N MET A 1 5.56 -22.41 -14.40
CA MET A 1 6.69 -21.50 -14.67
C MET A 1 6.48 -20.23 -13.84
N PRO A 2 7.29 -19.96 -12.80
CA PRO A 2 7.08 -18.78 -11.96
C PRO A 2 7.61 -17.54 -12.67
N ARG A 3 6.73 -16.59 -13.00
CA ARG A 3 7.09 -15.29 -13.56
C ARG A 3 7.68 -14.42 -12.45
N ARG A 4 8.99 -14.20 -12.50
CA ARG A 4 9.71 -13.37 -11.52
C ARG A 4 9.40 -11.90 -11.81
N ILE A 5 8.86 -11.24 -10.79
CA ILE A 5 8.73 -9.79 -10.70
C ILE A 5 10.16 -9.22 -10.75
N GLN A 6 10.63 -8.80 -11.93
CA GLN A 6 12.02 -8.35 -12.15
C GLN A 6 12.14 -6.91 -12.65
N ALA A 7 11.04 -6.18 -12.82
CA ALA A 7 11.07 -4.83 -13.38
C ALA A 7 11.91 -3.85 -12.53
N CYS A 8 11.74 -3.85 -11.21
CA CYS A 8 12.49 -2.95 -10.32
C CYS A 8 13.93 -3.44 -10.00
N SER A 9 14.24 -4.72 -10.26
CA SER A 9 15.56 -5.28 -9.98
C SER A 9 16.63 -4.81 -10.99
N TYR A 10 16.22 -4.40 -12.19
CA TYR A 10 17.15 -4.05 -13.26
C TYR A 10 17.91 -2.73 -13.02
N ALA A 11 17.25 -1.71 -12.45
CA ALA A 11 17.89 -0.43 -12.16
C ALA A 11 18.83 -0.54 -10.94
N PHE A 12 18.34 -1.18 -9.88
CA PHE A 12 19.05 -1.33 -8.60
C PHE A 12 20.39 -2.05 -8.75
N THR A 13 20.42 -3.19 -9.47
CA THR A 13 21.66 -3.93 -9.72
C THR A 13 22.73 -3.13 -10.46
N LYS A 14 22.32 -2.23 -11.35
CA LYS A 14 23.25 -1.36 -12.08
C LYS A 14 23.79 -0.22 -11.23
N ILE A 15 22.98 0.31 -10.31
CA ILE A 15 23.42 1.37 -9.40
C ILE A 15 24.36 0.77 -8.35
N ALA A 16 23.97 -0.34 -7.71
CA ALA A 16 24.82 -1.12 -6.81
C ALA A 16 26.20 -1.44 -7.41
N ALA A 17 26.24 -1.97 -8.64
CA ALA A 17 27.49 -2.29 -9.34
C ALA A 17 28.36 -1.07 -9.71
N ARG A 18 27.80 0.15 -9.70
CA ARG A 18 28.56 1.38 -9.94
C ARG A 18 29.19 1.94 -8.66
N PHE A 19 28.58 1.69 -7.51
CA PHE A 19 29.11 2.08 -6.21
C PHE A 19 30.14 1.08 -5.68
N ASP A 20 29.92 -0.21 -5.92
CA ASP A 20 30.88 -1.26 -5.64
C ASP A 20 30.88 -2.30 -6.78
N PRO A 21 31.83 -2.20 -7.73
CA PRO A 21 31.91 -3.16 -8.84
C PRO A 21 32.46 -4.53 -8.43
N ALA A 22 33.03 -4.67 -7.22
CA ALA A 22 33.60 -5.93 -6.74
C ALA A 22 32.55 -6.78 -6.00
N ASP A 23 31.67 -6.15 -5.23
CA ASP A 23 30.56 -6.83 -4.55
C ASP A 23 29.27 -5.98 -4.56
N PRO A 24 28.30 -6.29 -5.45
CA PRO A 24 27.03 -5.57 -5.52
C PRO A 24 26.07 -5.88 -4.36
N THR A 25 26.45 -6.75 -3.42
CA THR A 25 25.69 -7.05 -2.20
C THR A 25 26.32 -6.45 -0.94
N SER A 26 27.38 -5.66 -1.10
CA SER A 26 28.05 -4.99 0.01
C SER A 26 27.20 -3.86 0.59
N ALA A 27 27.46 -3.51 1.86
CA ALA A 27 26.78 -2.39 2.52
C ALA A 27 26.97 -1.05 1.77
N THR A 28 28.12 -0.89 1.09
CA THR A 28 28.43 0.29 0.27
C THR A 28 27.55 0.38 -0.97
N ALA A 29 27.26 -0.75 -1.61
CA ALA A 29 26.38 -0.81 -2.77
C ALA A 29 24.94 -0.39 -2.42
N TYR A 30 24.40 -0.93 -1.31
CA TYR A 30 23.06 -0.57 -0.82
C TYR A 30 22.95 0.90 -0.38
N ALA A 31 24.01 1.45 0.20
CA ALA A 31 24.05 2.87 0.54
C ALA A 31 23.92 3.75 -0.71
N GLY A 32 24.53 3.34 -1.83
CA GLY A 32 24.42 4.00 -3.13
C GLY A 32 22.97 4.14 -3.61
N ASP A 33 22.19 3.06 -3.53
CA ASP A 33 20.77 3.09 -3.89
C ASP A 33 19.95 4.03 -3.01
N PHE A 34 20.26 4.07 -1.70
CA PHE A 34 19.59 4.96 -0.76
C PHE A 34 19.89 6.44 -1.03
N TYR A 35 21.13 6.79 -1.40
CA TYR A 35 21.48 8.16 -1.79
C TYR A 35 20.77 8.60 -3.07
N VAL A 36 20.64 7.71 -4.06
CA VAL A 36 19.91 8.02 -5.30
C VAL A 36 18.42 8.20 -5.03
N ALA A 37 17.82 7.31 -4.23
CA ALA A 37 16.40 7.39 -3.87
C ALA A 37 16.08 8.65 -3.06
N SER A 38 16.91 8.99 -2.07
CA SER A 38 16.72 10.20 -1.25
C SER A 38 16.88 11.49 -2.05
N ALA A 39 17.86 11.56 -2.96
CA ALA A 39 18.01 12.70 -3.85
C ALA A 39 16.78 12.87 -4.76
N LEU A 40 16.28 11.77 -5.34
CA LEU A 40 15.06 11.79 -6.15
C LEU A 40 13.83 12.21 -5.32
N ALA A 41 13.72 11.75 -4.08
CA ALA A 41 12.62 12.11 -3.19
C ALA A 41 12.65 13.60 -2.82
N ILE A 42 13.82 14.17 -2.55
CA ILE A 42 13.96 15.62 -2.29
C ILE A 42 13.59 16.41 -3.54
N VAL A 43 14.08 16.01 -4.72
CA VAL A 43 13.71 16.66 -5.99
C VAL A 43 12.21 16.57 -6.25
N ALA A 44 11.60 15.42 -6.05
CA ALA A 44 10.16 15.23 -6.15
C ALA A 44 9.40 16.11 -5.13
N GLY A 45 9.91 16.24 -3.90
CA GLY A 45 9.36 17.12 -2.88
C GLY A 45 9.45 18.60 -3.25
N ILE A 46 10.58 19.04 -3.83
CA ILE A 46 10.74 20.42 -4.32
C ILE A 46 9.75 20.69 -5.47
N ILE A 47 9.66 19.77 -6.43
CA ILE A 47 8.71 19.90 -7.54
C ILE A 47 7.29 19.94 -7.00
N ALA A 48 6.92 19.04 -6.09
CA ALA A 48 5.61 19.05 -5.46
C ALA A 48 5.34 20.36 -4.72
N PHE A 49 6.29 20.86 -3.93
CA PHE A 49 6.11 22.06 -3.13
C PHE A 49 5.93 23.34 -3.96
N PHE A 50 6.60 23.46 -5.12
CA PHE A 50 6.51 24.66 -5.95
C PHE A 50 5.50 24.56 -7.10
N PHE A 51 5.19 23.36 -7.60
CA PHE A 51 4.35 23.17 -8.80
C PHE A 51 2.99 22.54 -8.49
N VAL A 52 2.80 21.93 -7.32
CA VAL A 52 1.45 21.52 -6.88
C VAL A 52 0.88 22.70 -6.12
N GLY A 53 -0.16 23.33 -6.68
CA GLY A 53 -0.90 24.39 -6.00
C GLY A 53 -1.52 23.90 -4.69
N ASP A 54 -1.92 24.83 -3.82
CA ASP A 54 -2.50 24.52 -2.51
C ASP A 54 -3.56 23.41 -2.62
N LEU A 55 -3.22 22.23 -2.09
CA LEU A 55 -4.15 21.13 -1.84
C LEU A 55 -5.04 21.55 -0.68
N ASP A 56 -6.00 22.43 -0.98
CA ASP A 56 -7.03 22.81 -0.03
C ASP A 56 -7.85 21.55 0.31
N GLN A 57 -8.20 21.38 1.59
CA GLN A 57 -9.07 20.29 2.04
C GLN A 57 -10.41 20.30 1.26
N GLU A 58 -10.81 21.48 0.80
CA GLU A 58 -12.01 21.73 0.00
C GLU A 58 -11.87 21.33 -1.47
N CYS A 59 -10.65 21.08 -1.98
CA CYS A 59 -10.42 20.70 -3.36
C CYS A 59 -11.16 19.41 -3.71
N ILE A 60 -11.07 18.40 -2.84
CA ILE A 60 -11.73 17.11 -3.06
C ILE A 60 -13.26 17.24 -3.09
N GLN A 61 -13.80 18.17 -2.30
CA GLN A 61 -15.24 18.43 -2.21
C GLN A 61 -15.73 19.22 -3.44
N LYS A 62 -14.94 20.20 -3.89
CA LYS A 62 -15.21 20.98 -5.10
C LYS A 62 -15.15 20.10 -6.35
N GLU A 63 -14.17 19.21 -6.43
CA GLU A 63 -14.03 18.24 -7.53
C GLU A 63 -15.19 17.24 -7.55
N ASP A 64 -15.61 16.72 -6.39
CA ASP A 64 -16.75 15.82 -6.29
C ASP A 64 -18.05 16.49 -6.78
N VAL A 65 -18.31 17.74 -6.35
CA VAL A 65 -19.46 18.52 -6.81
C VAL A 65 -19.41 18.80 -8.32
N ALA A 66 -18.24 19.16 -8.85
CA ALA A 66 -18.05 19.40 -10.28
C ALA A 66 -18.27 18.11 -11.09
N PHE A 67 -17.84 16.97 -10.56
CA PHE A 67 -18.05 15.66 -11.17
C PHE A 67 -19.54 15.28 -11.19
N MET A 68 -20.27 15.53 -10.10
CA MET A 68 -21.71 15.32 -10.04
C MET A 68 -22.47 16.17 -11.07
N GLN A 69 -22.11 17.45 -11.20
CA GLN A 69 -22.70 18.34 -12.21
C GLN A 69 -22.42 17.87 -13.65
N TYR A 70 -21.22 17.33 -13.89
CA TYR A 70 -20.87 16.75 -15.18
C TYR A 70 -21.69 15.49 -15.50
N LEU A 71 -21.93 14.63 -14.51
CA LEU A 71 -22.76 13.44 -14.66
C LEU A 71 -24.22 13.80 -14.97
N GLU A 72 -24.79 14.76 -14.24
CA GLU A 72 -26.15 15.25 -14.51
C GLU A 72 -26.27 15.85 -15.92
N ALA A 73 -25.30 16.67 -16.32
CA ALA A 73 -25.27 17.27 -17.67
C ALA A 73 -25.07 16.24 -18.79
N SER A 74 -24.42 15.11 -18.50
CA SER A 74 -24.24 14.00 -19.45
C SER A 74 -25.41 13.00 -19.47
N GLY A 75 -26.48 13.27 -18.72
CA GLY A 75 -27.69 12.44 -18.68
C GLY A 75 -27.55 11.18 -17.84
N TYR A 76 -26.56 11.14 -16.94
CA TYR A 76 -26.36 10.06 -15.98
C TYR A 76 -27.36 10.18 -14.82
N ASP A 77 -27.89 9.03 -14.37
CA ASP A 77 -28.85 8.96 -13.26
C ASP A 77 -28.11 9.03 -11.91
N MET A 78 -28.28 10.16 -11.24
CA MET A 78 -27.60 10.48 -9.97
C MET A 78 -28.07 9.62 -8.79
N SER A 79 -29.18 8.87 -8.91
CA SER A 79 -29.65 7.97 -7.85
C SER A 79 -28.68 6.82 -7.56
N GLN A 80 -27.81 6.48 -8.51
CA GLN A 80 -26.85 5.39 -8.39
C GLN A 80 -25.50 5.84 -7.81
N VAL A 81 -25.28 7.14 -7.62
CA VAL A 81 -24.04 7.69 -7.06
C VAL A 81 -24.03 7.46 -5.55
N GLY A 82 -23.09 6.64 -5.06
CA GLY A 82 -23.00 6.28 -3.64
C GLY A 82 -23.83 5.06 -3.24
N GLU A 83 -24.65 4.50 -4.14
CA GLU A 83 -25.30 3.22 -3.90
C GLU A 83 -24.29 2.08 -4.09
N HIS A 84 -24.00 1.35 -3.01
CA HIS A 84 -23.42 0.02 -3.09
C HIS A 84 -24.57 -0.99 -2.88
N PRO A 85 -25.33 -1.38 -3.92
CA PRO A 85 -26.57 -2.17 -3.79
C PRO A 85 -26.36 -3.63 -3.31
N GLY A 86 -25.25 -3.94 -2.64
CA GLY A 86 -24.98 -5.28 -2.10
C GLY A 86 -23.98 -5.38 -0.96
N VAL A 87 -23.29 -4.29 -0.56
CA VAL A 87 -22.28 -4.38 0.51
C VAL A 87 -22.85 -3.92 1.85
N ALA A 88 -23.73 -2.90 1.86
CA ALA A 88 -24.38 -2.36 3.07
C ALA A 88 -24.96 -3.44 4.01
N THR A 89 -25.64 -4.43 3.43
CA THR A 89 -26.40 -5.43 4.18
C THR A 89 -25.60 -6.60 4.73
N GLU A 90 -24.39 -6.85 4.21
CA GLU A 90 -23.57 -8.01 4.62
C GLU A 90 -22.60 -7.69 5.75
N TRP A 91 -21.99 -6.50 5.78
CA TRP A 91 -21.09 -6.10 6.88
C TRP A 91 -21.84 -5.84 8.19
N GLU A 92 -23.08 -5.34 8.12
CA GLU A 92 -23.90 -5.08 9.32
C GLU A 92 -24.32 -6.39 10.00
N LYS A 93 -24.59 -7.44 9.21
CA LYS A 93 -24.89 -8.80 9.73
C LYS A 93 -23.65 -9.49 10.30
N ALA A 94 -22.48 -9.31 9.70
CA ALA A 94 -21.23 -9.90 10.18
C ALA A 94 -20.75 -9.30 11.51
N GLN A 95 -20.95 -7.99 11.72
CA GLN A 95 -20.59 -7.32 12.97
C GLN A 95 -21.49 -7.74 14.15
N HIS A 96 -22.77 -8.03 13.92
CA HIS A 96 -23.69 -8.47 14.98
C HIS A 96 -23.56 -9.97 15.35
N SER A 97 -22.90 -10.78 14.52
CA SER A 97 -22.66 -12.22 14.77
C SER A 97 -21.36 -12.51 15.51
N THR A 98 -20.41 -11.58 15.56
CA THR A 98 -19.07 -11.84 16.07
C THR A 98 -18.87 -11.23 17.46
N SER A 99 -19.76 -11.57 18.40
CA SER A 99 -19.44 -11.39 19.82
C SER A 99 -18.34 -12.39 20.19
N TRP A 100 -17.11 -11.89 20.27
CA TRP A 100 -15.93 -12.66 20.68
C TRP A 100 -16.14 -13.30 22.07
N THR A 101 -16.47 -14.60 22.13
CA THR A 101 -16.34 -15.39 23.35
C THR A 101 -14.86 -15.62 23.62
N LYS A 102 -14.35 -15.04 24.71
CA LYS A 102 -12.97 -15.26 25.19
C LYS A 102 -12.81 -16.68 25.73
N ASP A 103 -12.68 -17.66 24.85
CA ASP A 103 -12.19 -18.99 25.23
C ASP A 103 -10.68 -19.06 24.98
N THR A 104 -9.91 -18.50 25.92
CA THR A 104 -8.47 -18.77 26.00
C THR A 104 -8.27 -20.12 26.71
N PRO A 105 -7.68 -21.14 26.07
CA PRO A 105 -7.36 -22.38 26.77
C PRO A 105 -6.24 -22.11 27.78
N GLY A 106 -6.48 -22.45 29.05
CA GLY A 106 -5.56 -22.26 30.16
C GLY A 106 -4.25 -23.07 30.00
N PRO A 107 -3.17 -22.66 30.68
CA PRO A 107 -1.88 -23.32 30.56
C PRO A 107 -1.88 -24.64 31.34
N GLY A 108 -2.13 -25.74 30.65
CA GLY A 108 -2.06 -27.06 31.26
C GLY A 108 -2.53 -28.17 30.32
N GLU A 109 -1.67 -28.56 29.38
CA GLU A 109 -1.47 -29.93 28.87
C GLU A 109 -0.78 -29.87 27.50
N ARG A 110 0.54 -30.01 27.49
CA ARG A 110 1.21 -30.70 26.38
C ARG A 110 1.94 -31.89 26.95
N LYS A 111 1.18 -32.97 27.07
CA LYS A 111 1.69 -34.31 27.33
C LYS A 111 2.30 -34.83 26.02
N GLY A 112 3.59 -35.15 26.04
CA GLY A 112 4.14 -36.21 25.19
C GLY A 112 4.94 -35.83 23.94
N GLU A 113 6.23 -36.18 24.00
CA GLU A 113 6.98 -36.94 22.99
C GLU A 113 7.41 -36.25 21.67
N ALA A 114 8.70 -35.92 21.58
CA ALA A 114 9.59 -36.44 20.53
C ALA A 114 11.07 -36.21 20.90
N ASN A 115 11.80 -37.32 21.01
CA ASN A 115 13.24 -37.43 21.18
C ASN A 115 14.02 -36.71 20.06
N PHE A 116 15.08 -36.00 20.42
CA PHE A 116 16.21 -35.75 19.51
C PHE A 116 17.52 -35.83 20.31
N SER A 117 18.15 -37.00 20.25
CA SER A 117 19.57 -37.18 20.58
C SER A 117 20.41 -36.70 19.40
N GLY A 118 21.43 -35.90 19.70
CA GLY A 118 22.47 -35.46 18.78
C GLY A 118 23.42 -34.51 19.49
#